data_AF-A0A7X8I648-F1
#
_entry.id   AF-A0A7X8I648-F1
#
_cell.length_a   1.000
_cell.length_b   1.000
_cell.length_c   1.000
_cell.angle_alpha   90.00
_cell.angle_beta   90.00
_cell.angle_gamma   90.00
#
_symmetry.space_group_name_H-M   'P 1'
#
loop_
_entity.id
_entity.type
_entity.pdbx_description
1 polymer ?
#
loop_
_entity_poly.entity_id
_entity_poly.type
_entity_poly.pdbx_seq_one_letter_code
_entity_poly.pdbx_strand_id
1 'polypeptide(L)'
;MKTFVFTIFLAFVIANNGGGQINSDAKTQKAQQTTCEYAISDTTVNLTDVIGEVMVAFGDAMIAFGNVMCAFGNMVEILVDDVASMADEVNVKTLFDLLPPDAFLLLPSDKPVELEKYISVCDFRNGYLRLEFEDQSSWEMCYWNLKDGNKLIATSRIGGYSFYLYSDGKVEPTIKFGIEEMQRSLEESIAINYSDNWITCHVPRRGTSVFLDINGLEMQIYKWQNEQFVRLNEYPTQNSTHQQLVKGFTAALNAADVDRCMQYILPSYVSEQCMGIFEGDKEQFLCDLIAGEDEQGFIKPSKLSDIKKATYRYTPDDGFANHIILIELKNGRSYTVYPSLETVEILNGETGESIRATPYITGGVG
;
A
#
# COMPACT_ATOMS: atom_id res chain seq x y z
N MET A 1 3.36 -47.08 -12.30
CA MET A 1 3.65 -46.26 -11.11
C MET A 1 2.75 -45.02 -11.00
N LYS A 2 2.64 -44.15 -12.01
CA LYS A 2 1.76 -42.96 -11.94
C LYS A 2 0.25 -43.28 -11.79
N THR A 3 -0.23 -44.41 -12.33
CA THR A 3 -1.64 -44.81 -12.22
C THR A 3 -2.00 -45.44 -10.86
N PHE A 4 -1.02 -46.00 -10.13
CA PHE A 4 -1.25 -46.67 -8.84
C PHE A 4 -1.33 -45.66 -7.68
N VAL A 5 -0.59 -44.55 -7.78
CA VAL A 5 -0.63 -43.44 -6.81
C VAL A 5 -1.98 -42.70 -6.88
N PHE A 6 -2.61 -42.63 -8.05
CA PHE A 6 -3.91 -41.96 -8.21
C PHE A 6 -5.08 -42.76 -7.62
N THR A 7 -5.03 -44.09 -7.65
CA THR A 7 -6.10 -44.95 -7.10
C THR A 7 -6.10 -44.96 -5.56
N ILE A 8 -4.92 -44.86 -4.92
CA ILE A 8 -4.82 -44.78 -3.45
C ILE A 8 -5.27 -43.41 -2.94
N PHE A 9 -4.96 -42.33 -3.68
CA PHE A 9 -5.40 -40.98 -3.31
C PHE A 9 -6.93 -40.82 -3.40
N LEU A 10 -7.58 -41.40 -4.42
CA LEU A 10 -9.04 -41.36 -4.55
C LEU A 10 -9.76 -42.20 -3.48
N ALA A 11 -9.18 -43.34 -3.06
CA ALA A 11 -9.72 -44.14 -1.97
C ALA A 11 -9.64 -43.42 -0.61
N PHE A 12 -8.59 -42.61 -0.39
CA PHE A 12 -8.39 -41.87 0.86
C PHE A 12 -9.33 -40.64 0.99
N VAL A 13 -9.64 -39.97 -0.13
CA VAL A 13 -10.60 -38.85 -0.15
C VAL A 13 -12.05 -39.33 0.05
N ILE A 14 -12.38 -40.53 -0.42
CA ILE A 14 -13.72 -41.13 -0.19
C ILE A 14 -13.88 -41.63 1.26
N ALA A 15 -12.80 -42.09 1.91
CA ALA A 15 -12.85 -42.56 3.30
C ALA A 15 -13.01 -41.44 4.34
N ASN A 16 -12.53 -40.22 4.07
CA ASN A 16 -12.56 -39.11 5.03
C ASN A 16 -13.77 -38.17 4.93
N ASN A 17 -14.67 -38.37 3.95
CA ASN A 17 -15.92 -37.60 3.83
C ASN A 17 -17.16 -38.34 4.37
N GLY A 18 -16.98 -39.54 4.96
CA GLY A 18 -18.04 -40.27 5.64
C GLY A 18 -18.05 -39.99 7.14
N GLY A 19 -18.62 -38.86 7.56
CA GLY A 19 -18.92 -38.61 8.96
C GLY A 19 -19.91 -39.64 9.51
N GLY A 20 -19.43 -40.52 10.40
CA GLY A 20 -20.27 -41.51 11.07
C GLY A 20 -19.51 -42.22 12.20
N GLN A 21 -19.95 -41.98 13.43
CA GLN A 21 -19.47 -42.64 14.66
C GLN A 21 -19.40 -44.17 14.51
N ILE A 22 -18.30 -44.80 14.93
CA ILE A 22 -18.32 -46.23 15.27
C ILE A 22 -17.48 -46.50 16.52
N ASN A 23 -18.16 -47.16 17.45
CA ASN A 23 -17.73 -47.71 18.74
C ASN A 23 -16.83 -48.95 18.57
N SER A 24 -16.21 -49.36 19.67
CA SER A 24 -15.41 -50.58 19.87
C SER A 24 -15.88 -51.86 19.16
N ASP A 25 -14.93 -52.57 18.55
CA ASP A 25 -14.64 -54.02 18.71
C ASP A 25 -14.26 -54.78 17.42
N ALA A 26 -13.24 -55.64 17.60
CA ALA A 26 -13.00 -56.93 16.97
C ALA A 26 -12.20 -57.06 15.64
N LYS A 27 -11.10 -57.82 15.83
CA LYS A 27 -10.65 -59.01 15.06
C LYS A 27 -9.62 -58.83 13.93
N THR A 28 -8.40 -59.21 14.32
CA THR A 28 -7.36 -59.93 13.58
C THR A 28 -7.84 -60.69 12.33
N GLN A 29 -7.23 -60.43 11.17
CA GLN A 29 -7.10 -61.43 10.10
C GLN A 29 -5.76 -61.29 9.36
N LYS A 30 -5.21 -62.47 9.08
CA LYS A 30 -3.83 -62.77 8.68
C LYS A 30 -3.49 -62.35 7.25
N ALA A 31 -2.21 -62.03 7.07
CA ALA A 31 -1.52 -61.86 5.80
C ALA A 31 -1.70 -63.06 4.85
N GLN A 32 -1.91 -62.77 3.56
CA GLN A 32 -1.62 -63.68 2.45
C GLN A 32 -0.49 -63.07 1.62
N GLN A 33 0.68 -63.69 1.75
CA GLN A 33 1.88 -63.41 0.99
C GLN A 33 1.78 -64.18 -0.33
N THR A 34 1.65 -63.47 -1.45
CA THR A 34 1.72 -64.07 -2.79
C THR A 34 3.02 -63.64 -3.44
N THR A 35 3.95 -64.59 -3.59
CA THR A 35 5.22 -64.41 -4.30
C THR A 35 4.97 -64.45 -5.81
N CYS A 36 5.39 -63.40 -6.52
CA CYS A 36 5.62 -63.42 -7.96
C CYS A 36 7.11 -63.19 -8.19
N GLU A 37 7.81 -64.21 -8.68
CA GLU A 37 9.19 -64.11 -9.16
C GLU A 37 9.19 -63.46 -10.55
N TYR A 38 10.00 -62.41 -10.72
CA TYR A 38 10.45 -61.95 -12.03
C TYR A 38 11.97 -61.74 -11.95
N ALA A 39 12.71 -62.54 -12.73
CA ALA A 39 14.16 -62.47 -12.80
C ALA A 39 14.59 -61.35 -13.76
N ILE A 40 15.36 -60.39 -13.24
CA ILE A 40 16.24 -59.51 -14.03
C ILE A 40 17.61 -59.47 -13.33
N SER A 41 18.64 -59.54 -14.16
CA SER A 41 20.07 -59.75 -13.91
C SER A 41 20.75 -58.92 -12.82
N ASP A 42 21.63 -59.57 -12.07
CA ASP A 42 22.87 -59.08 -11.45
C ASP A 42 22.86 -57.68 -10.83
N THR A 43 21.94 -57.49 -9.88
CA THR A 43 22.26 -56.83 -8.61
C THR A 43 21.31 -57.42 -7.58
N THR A 44 21.79 -58.22 -6.62
CA THR A 44 20.96 -58.67 -5.49
C THR A 44 20.71 -57.46 -4.60
N VAL A 45 19.74 -56.64 -4.97
CA VAL A 45 19.18 -55.60 -4.11
C VAL A 45 18.32 -56.33 -3.09
N ASN A 46 18.76 -56.33 -1.84
CA ASN A 46 18.01 -56.92 -0.74
C ASN A 46 16.70 -56.12 -0.58
N LEU A 47 15.59 -56.71 -1.07
CA LEU A 47 14.28 -56.05 -1.14
C LEU A 47 13.84 -55.52 0.24
N THR A 48 14.27 -56.18 1.30
CA THR A 48 14.05 -55.82 2.70
C THR A 48 14.69 -54.49 3.07
N ASP A 49 15.89 -54.21 2.56
CA ASP A 49 16.62 -52.97 2.85
C ASP A 49 16.00 -51.78 2.08
N VAL A 50 15.57 -52.01 0.83
CA VAL A 50 14.84 -51.00 0.03
C VAL A 50 13.47 -50.67 0.64
N ILE A 51 12.74 -51.68 1.12
CA ILE A 51 11.46 -51.44 1.80
C ILE A 51 11.69 -50.68 3.11
N GLY A 52 12.77 -50.98 3.84
CA GLY A 52 13.17 -50.25 5.04
C GLY A 52 13.44 -48.77 4.76
N GLU A 53 14.26 -48.46 3.75
CA GLU A 53 14.58 -47.08 3.36
C GLU A 53 13.34 -46.30 2.88
N VAL A 54 12.46 -46.94 2.11
CA VAL A 54 11.20 -46.32 1.66
C VAL A 54 10.25 -46.03 2.82
N MET A 55 10.17 -46.93 3.80
CA MET A 55 9.36 -46.73 5.02
C MET A 55 9.90 -45.60 5.90
N VAL A 56 11.22 -45.46 6.01
CA VAL A 56 11.86 -44.35 6.72
C VAL A 56 11.61 -43.02 6.01
N ALA A 57 11.83 -42.95 4.69
CA ALA A 57 11.56 -41.76 3.91
C ALA A 57 10.07 -41.33 3.97
N PHE A 58 9.16 -42.30 3.99
CA PHE A 58 7.73 -42.03 4.18
C PHE A 58 7.42 -41.50 5.60
N GLY A 59 8.04 -42.07 6.63
CA GLY A 59 7.93 -41.58 8.01
C GLY A 59 8.42 -40.13 8.15
N ASP A 60 9.57 -39.81 7.57
CA ASP A 60 10.14 -38.46 7.59
C ASP A 60 9.24 -37.46 6.85
N ALA A 61 8.66 -37.88 5.72
CA ALA A 61 7.70 -37.06 4.97
C ALA A 61 6.42 -36.78 5.77
N MET A 62 5.91 -37.76 6.53
CA MET A 62 4.73 -37.59 7.38
C MET A 62 5.02 -36.68 8.58
N ILE A 63 6.22 -36.74 9.15
CA ILE A 63 6.66 -35.82 10.21
C ILE A 63 6.77 -34.39 9.66
N ALA A 64 7.38 -34.20 8.48
CA ALA A 64 7.48 -32.90 7.84
C ALA A 64 6.09 -32.32 7.53
N PHE A 65 5.17 -33.14 7.03
CA PHE A 65 3.78 -32.74 6.81
C PHE A 65 3.06 -32.35 8.11
N GLY A 66 3.24 -33.14 9.17
CA GLY A 66 2.71 -32.82 10.51
C GLY A 66 3.20 -31.47 11.04
N ASN A 67 4.49 -31.17 10.85
CA ASN A 67 5.09 -29.88 11.25
C ASN A 67 4.50 -28.71 10.45
N VAL A 68 4.29 -28.88 9.14
CA VAL A 68 3.63 -27.86 8.30
C VAL A 68 2.19 -27.63 8.74
N MET A 69 1.44 -28.70 9.05
CA MET A 69 0.06 -28.58 9.53
C MET A 69 -0.02 -27.95 10.92
N CYS A 70 0.94 -28.21 11.82
CA CYS A 70 1.04 -27.52 13.11
C CYS A 70 1.36 -26.03 12.93
N ALA A 71 2.29 -25.68 12.04
CA ALA A 71 2.61 -24.28 11.74
C ALA A 71 1.41 -23.54 11.14
N PHE A 72 0.64 -24.21 10.28
CA PHE A 72 -0.60 -23.68 9.73
C PHE A 72 -1.68 -23.53 10.81
N GLY A 73 -1.82 -24.50 11.72
CA GLY A 73 -2.71 -24.41 12.88
C GLY A 73 -2.39 -23.21 13.77
N ASN A 74 -1.11 -23.02 14.12
CA ASN A 74 -0.66 -21.87 14.90
C ASN A 74 -0.90 -20.54 14.17
N MET A 75 -0.72 -20.50 12.84
CA MET A 75 -1.02 -19.30 12.03
C MET A 75 -2.51 -18.98 12.04
N VAL A 76 -3.38 -20.00 11.96
CA VAL A 76 -4.84 -19.83 12.05
C VAL A 76 -5.25 -19.39 13.46
N GLU A 77 -4.64 -19.93 14.50
CA GLU A 77 -4.90 -19.53 15.89
C GLU A 77 -4.50 -18.07 16.14
N ILE A 78 -3.33 -17.64 15.65
CA ILE A 78 -2.90 -16.23 15.66
C ILE A 78 -3.88 -15.34 14.88
N LEU A 79 -4.34 -15.77 13.70
CA LEU A 79 -5.33 -15.03 12.91
C LEU A 79 -6.68 -14.92 13.62
N VAL A 80 -7.10 -15.95 14.34
CA VAL A 80 -8.36 -15.95 15.10
C VAL A 80 -8.24 -15.07 16.36
N ASP A 81 -7.09 -15.08 17.04
CA ASP A 81 -6.80 -14.22 18.19
C ASP A 81 -6.65 -12.74 17.77
N ASP A 82 -6.07 -12.46 16.60
CA ASP A 82 -6.04 -11.12 16.01
C ASP A 82 -7.46 -10.62 15.71
N VAL A 83 -8.33 -11.46 15.13
CA VAL A 83 -9.74 -11.10 14.85
C VAL A 83 -10.55 -10.93 16.14
N ALA A 84 -10.30 -11.75 17.17
CA ALA A 84 -10.99 -11.67 18.46
C ALA A 84 -10.54 -10.45 19.29
N SER A 85 -9.26 -10.05 19.19
CA SER A 85 -8.74 -8.84 19.85
C SER A 85 -9.19 -7.53 19.17
N MET A 86 -9.57 -7.56 17.88
CA MET A 86 -10.17 -6.42 17.17
C MET A 86 -11.62 -6.10 17.59
N ALA A 87 -12.29 -6.99 18.35
CA ALA A 87 -13.69 -6.79 18.74
C ALA A 87 -13.89 -5.78 19.89
N ASP A 88 -12.86 -5.52 20.70
CA ASP A 88 -12.89 -4.57 21.83
C ASP A 88 -12.08 -3.27 21.56
N GLU A 89 -11.32 -3.19 20.45
CA GLU A 89 -10.57 -1.99 20.09
C GLU A 89 -11.41 -1.05 19.20
N VAL A 90 -11.47 0.23 19.57
CA VAL A 90 -12.13 1.27 18.77
C VAL A 90 -11.46 1.36 17.40
N ASN A 91 -12.15 0.88 16.37
CA ASN A 91 -11.64 0.76 15.00
C ASN A 91 -12.30 1.78 14.05
N VAL A 92 -11.91 1.79 12.77
CA VAL A 92 -12.42 2.77 11.79
C VAL A 92 -13.94 2.78 11.68
N LYS A 93 -14.59 1.62 11.78
CA LYS A 93 -16.03 1.49 11.67
C LYS A 93 -16.72 2.04 12.92
N THR A 94 -16.19 1.73 14.12
CA THR A 94 -16.67 2.34 15.37
C THR A 94 -16.57 3.86 15.33
N LEU A 95 -15.45 4.40 14.83
CA LEU A 95 -15.26 5.85 14.72
C LEU A 95 -16.21 6.47 13.69
N PHE A 96 -16.41 5.81 12.55
CA PHE A 96 -17.40 6.21 11.53
C PHE A 96 -18.80 6.34 12.14
N ASP A 97 -19.21 5.35 12.93
CA ASP A 97 -20.53 5.34 13.57
C ASP A 97 -20.70 6.42 14.66
N LEU A 98 -19.58 6.93 15.21
CA LEU A 98 -19.55 7.98 16.22
C LEU A 98 -19.34 9.40 15.66
N LEU A 99 -19.06 9.54 14.35
CA LEU A 99 -18.84 10.84 13.74
C LEU A 99 -20.10 11.72 13.88
N PRO A 100 -19.92 13.03 14.14
CA PRO A 100 -21.04 13.95 14.23
C PRO A 100 -21.65 14.23 12.84
N PRO A 101 -22.92 14.69 12.77
CA PRO A 101 -23.62 14.93 11.50
C PRO A 101 -22.89 15.84 10.50
N ASP A 102 -22.11 16.81 10.98
CA ASP A 102 -21.34 17.73 10.15
C ASP A 102 -20.21 17.04 9.36
N ALA A 103 -19.75 15.87 9.80
CA ALA A 103 -18.78 15.06 9.05
C ALA A 103 -19.35 14.55 7.72
N PHE A 104 -20.68 14.45 7.62
CA PHE A 104 -21.43 13.90 6.49
C PHE A 104 -22.15 14.98 5.67
N LEU A 105 -21.74 16.25 5.80
CA LEU A 105 -22.29 17.33 4.98
C LEU A 105 -22.16 17.00 3.48
N LEU A 106 -23.22 17.32 2.73
CA LEU A 106 -23.35 17.08 1.29
C LEU A 106 -23.49 15.60 0.89
N LEU A 107 -23.62 14.69 1.86
CA LEU A 107 -23.96 13.29 1.58
C LEU A 107 -25.48 13.09 1.58
N PRO A 108 -25.98 11.95 1.04
CA PRO A 108 -27.41 11.64 1.01
C PRO A 108 -28.07 11.49 2.39
N SER A 109 -27.28 11.32 3.45
CA SER A 109 -27.73 11.23 4.83
C SER A 109 -26.63 11.73 5.77
N ASP A 110 -27.02 12.27 6.92
CA ASP A 110 -26.12 12.67 8.00
C ASP A 110 -25.95 11.58 9.07
N LYS A 111 -26.52 10.38 8.83
CA LYS A 111 -26.45 9.24 9.74
C LYS A 111 -25.59 8.12 9.18
N PRO A 112 -24.55 7.67 9.92
CA PRO A 112 -23.68 6.56 9.50
C PRO A 112 -24.42 5.30 9.04
N VAL A 113 -25.47 4.89 9.77
CA VAL A 113 -26.23 3.67 9.48
C VAL A 113 -26.91 3.69 8.10
N GLU A 114 -27.37 4.85 7.64
CA GLU A 114 -28.01 4.99 6.33
C GLU A 114 -26.97 5.05 5.19
N LEU A 115 -25.71 5.36 5.54
CA LEU A 115 -24.58 5.47 4.61
C LEU A 115 -23.82 4.15 4.43
N GLU A 116 -24.05 3.13 5.27
CA GLU A 116 -23.30 1.86 5.22
C GLU A 116 -23.33 1.18 3.85
N LYS A 117 -24.47 1.29 3.15
CA LYS A 117 -24.65 0.72 1.81
C LYS A 117 -23.72 1.33 0.74
N TYR A 118 -23.09 2.47 1.03
CA TYR A 118 -22.13 3.14 0.14
C TYR A 118 -20.67 2.84 0.49
N ILE A 119 -20.39 2.06 1.55
CA ILE A 119 -19.02 1.69 1.91
C ILE A 119 -18.42 0.83 0.78
N SER A 120 -17.46 1.38 0.06
CA SER A 120 -16.71 0.66 -0.98
C SER A 120 -15.41 0.06 -0.45
N VAL A 121 -14.81 0.71 0.55
CA VAL A 121 -13.60 0.24 1.23
C VAL A 121 -13.77 0.39 2.74
N CYS A 122 -13.47 -0.68 3.48
CA CYS A 122 -13.34 -0.65 4.93
C CYS A 122 -12.07 -1.40 5.32
N ASP A 123 -10.97 -0.67 5.43
CA ASP A 123 -9.64 -1.19 5.74
C ASP A 123 -9.36 -1.03 7.24
N PHE A 124 -9.78 -2.02 8.02
CA PHE A 124 -9.55 -2.05 9.47
C PHE A 124 -8.06 -1.98 9.83
N ARG A 125 -7.19 -2.56 9.00
CA ARG A 125 -5.74 -2.65 9.26
C ARG A 125 -5.07 -1.28 9.17
N ASN A 126 -5.44 -0.49 8.16
CA ASN A 126 -4.88 0.85 7.97
C ASN A 126 -5.76 1.96 8.56
N GLY A 127 -6.89 1.59 9.18
CA GLY A 127 -7.80 2.54 9.80
C GLY A 127 -8.47 3.47 8.79
N TYR A 128 -8.72 3.00 7.56
CA TYR A 128 -9.24 3.79 6.43
C TYR A 128 -10.62 3.29 5.98
N LEU A 129 -11.50 4.21 5.62
CA LEU A 129 -12.82 3.89 5.08
C LEU A 129 -13.16 4.86 3.95
N ARG A 130 -13.79 4.35 2.89
CA ARG A 130 -14.28 5.12 1.75
C ARG A 130 -15.73 4.78 1.45
N LEU A 131 -16.51 5.83 1.21
CA LEU A 131 -17.83 5.75 0.61
C LEU A 131 -17.72 6.13 -0.87
N GLU A 132 -18.42 5.41 -1.74
CA GLU A 132 -18.57 5.75 -3.16
C GLU A 132 -20.06 5.86 -3.51
N PHE A 133 -20.39 6.90 -4.25
CA PHE A 133 -21.76 7.21 -4.66
C PHE A 133 -21.93 7.06 -6.18
N GLU A 134 -23.18 6.94 -6.64
CA GLU A 134 -23.50 6.70 -8.06
C GLU A 134 -23.03 7.82 -8.98
N ASP A 135 -22.86 9.04 -8.46
CA ASP A 135 -22.37 10.22 -9.17
C ASP A 135 -20.83 10.31 -9.23
N GLN A 136 -20.13 9.22 -8.86
CA GLN A 136 -18.67 9.14 -8.78
C GLN A 136 -18.05 10.05 -7.71
N SER A 137 -18.85 10.67 -6.85
CA SER A 137 -18.32 11.34 -5.67
C SER A 137 -17.84 10.31 -4.65
N SER A 138 -16.84 10.70 -3.87
CA SER A 138 -16.34 9.90 -2.77
C SER A 138 -16.29 10.72 -1.48
N TRP A 139 -16.40 10.00 -0.37
CA TRP A 139 -16.12 10.51 0.97
C TRP A 139 -15.14 9.53 1.63
N GLU A 140 -14.12 10.06 2.28
CA GLU A 140 -13.04 9.25 2.83
C GLU A 140 -12.77 9.61 4.28
N MET A 141 -12.31 8.64 5.07
CA MET A 141 -11.79 8.89 6.40
C MET A 141 -10.58 8.01 6.71
N CYS A 142 -9.73 8.52 7.59
CA CYS A 142 -8.72 7.72 8.27
C CYS A 142 -8.54 8.20 9.71
N TYR A 143 -7.74 7.48 10.51
CA TYR A 143 -7.34 7.94 11.83
C TYR A 143 -5.89 7.64 12.19
N TRP A 144 -5.36 8.39 13.16
CA TRP A 144 -4.08 8.16 13.80
C TRP A 144 -4.31 7.83 15.27
N ASN A 145 -3.63 6.79 15.76
CA ASN A 145 -3.57 6.50 17.19
C ASN A 145 -2.64 7.51 17.88
N LEU A 146 -3.13 8.11 18.96
CA LEU A 146 -2.37 8.98 19.85
C LEU A 146 -1.79 8.15 21.01
N LYS A 147 -0.69 8.64 21.59
CA LYS A 147 0.06 7.96 22.67
C LYS A 147 -0.75 7.82 23.96
N ASP A 148 -1.71 8.71 24.18
CA ASP A 148 -2.63 8.68 25.31
C ASP A 148 -3.83 7.72 25.10
N GLY A 149 -3.87 7.01 23.97
CA GLY A 149 -4.95 6.08 23.61
C GLY A 149 -6.11 6.74 22.86
N ASN A 150 -6.10 8.07 22.72
CA ASN A 150 -7.07 8.79 21.90
C ASN A 150 -6.80 8.58 20.40
N LYS A 151 -7.73 9.01 19.55
CA LYS A 151 -7.59 8.89 18.09
C LYS A 151 -7.87 10.23 17.42
N LEU A 152 -6.97 10.66 16.53
CA LEU A 152 -7.22 11.79 15.64
C LEU A 152 -7.84 11.25 14.35
N ILE A 153 -8.99 11.77 13.97
CA ILE A 153 -9.75 11.36 12.79
C ILE A 153 -9.63 12.46 11.75
N ALA A 154 -9.40 12.10 10.49
CA ALA A 154 -9.57 12.99 9.34
C ALA A 154 -10.70 12.46 8.47
N THR A 155 -11.46 13.39 7.92
CA THR A 155 -12.47 13.13 6.89
C THR A 155 -12.19 14.03 5.71
N SER A 156 -12.41 13.51 4.50
CA SER A 156 -12.27 14.24 3.25
C SER A 156 -13.48 14.01 2.36
N ARG A 157 -13.88 15.07 1.66
CA ARG A 157 -14.96 15.08 0.70
C ARG A 157 -14.65 16.10 -0.39
N ILE A 158 -15.45 16.09 -1.44
CA ILE A 158 -15.38 17.13 -2.48
C ILE A 158 -15.52 18.51 -1.82
N GLY A 159 -14.52 19.37 -2.04
CA GLY A 159 -14.51 20.76 -1.58
C GLY A 159 -14.30 20.96 -0.08
N GLY A 160 -13.91 19.93 0.69
CA GLY A 160 -13.63 20.14 2.11
C GLY A 160 -13.04 18.94 2.84
N TYR A 161 -12.39 19.23 3.96
CA TYR A 161 -11.89 18.24 4.89
C TYR A 161 -12.11 18.71 6.31
N SER A 162 -12.16 17.78 7.26
CA SER A 162 -12.40 18.08 8.67
C SER A 162 -11.68 17.10 9.56
N PHE A 163 -11.27 17.56 10.74
CA PHE A 163 -10.58 16.76 11.72
C PHE A 163 -11.35 16.72 13.03
N TYR A 164 -11.31 15.55 13.67
CA TYR A 164 -12.01 15.29 14.92
C TYR A 164 -11.09 14.55 15.89
N LEU A 165 -11.23 14.81 17.19
CA LEU A 165 -10.58 14.07 18.24
C LEU A 165 -11.58 13.12 18.88
N TYR A 166 -11.26 11.82 18.85
CA TYR A 166 -11.92 10.82 19.66
C TYR A 166 -11.23 10.74 21.04
N SER A 167 -11.98 11.01 22.10
CA SER A 167 -11.55 10.91 23.50
C SER A 167 -12.72 10.49 24.38
N ASP A 168 -12.49 9.55 25.30
CA ASP A 168 -13.49 9.10 26.29
C ASP A 168 -14.86 8.72 25.67
N GLY A 169 -14.86 8.04 24.52
CA GLY A 169 -16.08 7.62 23.85
C GLY A 169 -16.82 8.70 23.06
N LYS A 170 -16.23 9.90 22.92
CA LYS A 170 -16.82 11.04 22.21
C LYS A 170 -15.92 11.51 21.07
N VAL A 171 -16.54 12.05 20.04
CA VAL A 171 -15.86 12.65 18.88
C VAL A 171 -16.19 14.13 18.82
N GLU A 172 -15.18 14.99 18.85
CA GLU A 172 -15.34 16.46 18.80
C GLU A 172 -14.43 17.09 17.72
N PRO A 173 -14.86 18.14 17.01
CA PRO A 173 -14.02 18.84 16.05
C PRO A 173 -12.72 19.37 16.68
N THR A 174 -11.61 19.35 15.94
CA THR A 174 -10.32 19.85 16.42
C THR A 174 -9.52 20.53 15.32
N ILE A 175 -8.73 21.54 15.71
CA ILE A 175 -7.73 22.21 14.87
C ILE A 175 -6.31 22.08 15.46
N LYS A 176 -6.12 21.20 16.45
CA LYS A 176 -4.82 20.95 17.10
C LYS A 176 -3.89 20.11 16.21
N PHE A 177 -2.78 19.59 16.74
CA PHE A 177 -1.90 18.65 16.04
C PHE A 177 -1.34 19.18 14.69
N GLY A 178 -1.13 20.49 14.57
CA GLY A 178 -0.65 21.14 13.34
C GLY A 178 -1.75 21.48 12.31
N ILE A 179 -3.03 21.19 12.60
CA ILE A 179 -4.14 21.43 11.67
C ILE A 179 -4.43 22.93 11.49
N GLU A 180 -4.32 23.74 12.54
CA GLU A 180 -4.46 25.21 12.43
C GLU A 180 -3.41 25.81 11.47
N GLU A 181 -2.16 25.34 11.54
CA GLU A 181 -1.10 25.79 10.63
C GLU A 181 -1.33 25.29 9.20
N MET A 182 -1.87 24.08 9.05
CA MET A 182 -2.28 23.53 7.76
C MET A 182 -3.36 24.41 7.11
N GLN A 183 -4.40 24.80 7.85
CA GLN A 183 -5.47 25.68 7.35
C GLN A 183 -4.93 27.06 6.97
N ARG A 184 -4.08 27.65 7.81
CA ARG A 184 -3.44 28.94 7.50
C ARG A 184 -2.57 28.87 6.25
N SER A 185 -1.76 27.81 6.11
CA SER A 185 -0.91 27.57 4.95
C SER A 185 -1.69 27.40 3.64
N LEU A 186 -2.91 26.85 3.73
CA LEU A 186 -3.82 26.72 2.60
C LEU A 186 -4.36 28.08 2.19
N GLU A 187 -4.83 28.89 3.15
CA GLU A 187 -5.33 30.26 2.91
C GLU A 187 -4.27 31.19 2.32
N GLU A 188 -3.00 31.02 2.72
CA GLU A 188 -1.86 31.80 2.23
C GLU A 188 -1.26 31.28 0.91
N SER A 189 -1.76 30.15 0.39
CA SER A 189 -1.22 29.55 -0.83
C SER A 189 -1.41 30.45 -2.04
N ILE A 190 -0.34 30.66 -2.81
CA ILE A 190 -0.42 31.43 -4.06
C ILE A 190 -1.20 30.71 -5.17
N ALA A 191 -1.48 29.42 -4.99
CA ALA A 191 -2.33 28.67 -5.89
C ALA A 191 -3.83 28.92 -5.63
N ILE A 192 -4.20 29.62 -4.55
CA ILE A 192 -5.58 30.01 -4.26
C ILE A 192 -5.95 31.29 -5.02
N ASN A 193 -7.09 31.25 -5.69
CA ASN A 193 -7.69 32.38 -6.38
C ASN A 193 -8.86 32.98 -5.58
N TYR A 194 -9.32 34.18 -5.97
CA TYR A 194 -10.47 34.83 -5.33
C TYR A 194 -11.80 34.08 -5.53
N SER A 195 -11.90 33.28 -6.59
CA SER A 195 -13.09 32.50 -6.94
C SER A 195 -12.69 31.15 -7.52
N ASP A 196 -13.51 30.13 -7.28
CA ASP A 196 -13.42 28.79 -7.87
C ASP A 196 -12.10 28.06 -7.54
N ASN A 197 -11.97 27.64 -6.28
CA ASN A 197 -10.84 26.84 -5.81
C ASN A 197 -11.26 25.39 -5.59
N TRP A 198 -10.48 24.47 -6.15
CA TRP A 198 -10.64 23.04 -6.04
C TRP A 198 -9.52 22.54 -5.13
N ILE A 199 -9.88 22.30 -3.87
CA ILE A 199 -8.95 21.82 -2.85
C ILE A 199 -9.35 20.38 -2.54
N THR A 200 -8.42 19.46 -2.81
CA THR A 200 -8.61 18.04 -2.55
C THR A 200 -7.67 17.61 -1.44
N CYS A 201 -8.24 17.13 -0.33
CA CYS A 201 -7.46 16.53 0.74
C CYS A 201 -7.43 15.02 0.55
N HIS A 202 -6.25 14.46 0.30
CA HIS A 202 -6.07 13.02 0.27
C HIS A 202 -5.66 12.55 1.66
N VAL A 203 -6.61 11.94 2.35
CA VAL A 203 -6.35 11.24 3.61
C VAL A 203 -5.67 9.90 3.31
N PRO A 204 -4.63 9.49 4.08
CA PRO A 204 -3.85 8.32 3.71
C PRO A 204 -4.64 7.03 3.94
N ARG A 205 -4.87 6.28 2.86
CA ARG A 205 -5.17 4.84 2.98
C ARG A 205 -3.93 4.04 3.40
N ARG A 206 -2.74 4.50 3.00
CA ARG A 206 -1.44 3.90 3.35
C ARG A 206 -0.45 4.96 3.80
N GLY A 207 0.33 4.62 4.84
CA GLY A 207 1.20 5.58 5.52
C GLY A 207 0.40 6.54 6.41
N THR A 208 1.01 7.67 6.79
CA THR A 208 0.42 8.58 7.79
C THR A 208 0.38 10.03 7.35
N SER A 209 0.86 10.33 6.14
CA SER A 209 0.98 11.71 5.64
C SER A 209 -0.28 12.15 4.89
N VAL A 210 -0.69 13.39 5.11
CA VAL A 210 -1.83 14.04 4.43
C VAL A 210 -1.32 14.89 3.27
N PHE A 211 -2.06 14.89 2.18
CA PHE A 211 -1.72 15.61 0.94
C PHE A 211 -2.87 16.56 0.59
N LEU A 212 -2.58 17.84 0.44
CA LEU A 212 -3.53 18.83 -0.04
C LEU A 212 -3.15 19.24 -1.46
N ASP A 213 -3.96 18.84 -2.43
CA ASP A 213 -3.87 19.33 -3.80
C ASP A 213 -4.69 20.62 -3.92
N ILE A 214 -4.03 21.70 -4.32
CA ILE A 214 -4.62 23.02 -4.46
C ILE A 214 -4.64 23.37 -5.95
N ASN A 215 -5.83 23.29 -6.54
CA ASN A 215 -6.10 23.57 -7.95
C ASN A 215 -5.28 22.72 -8.96
N GLY A 216 -4.64 21.63 -8.53
CA GLY A 216 -3.69 20.89 -9.38
C GLY A 216 -2.35 21.60 -9.57
N LEU A 217 -2.13 22.74 -8.90
CA LEU A 217 -0.99 23.65 -9.11
C LEU A 217 0.02 23.62 -7.94
N GLU A 218 -0.45 23.33 -6.73
CA GLU A 218 0.40 23.19 -5.55
C GLU A 218 -0.02 21.97 -4.73
N MET A 219 0.95 21.15 -4.32
CA MET A 219 0.74 20.05 -3.39
C MET A 219 1.39 20.41 -2.06
N GLN A 220 0.59 20.49 -0.99
CA GLN A 220 1.10 20.62 0.38
C GLN A 220 1.09 19.25 1.05
N ILE A 221 2.27 18.77 1.46
CA ILE A 221 2.45 17.44 2.05
C ILE A 221 2.77 17.59 3.53
N TYR A 222 1.97 16.95 4.38
CA TYR A 222 2.10 17.02 5.82
C TYR A 222 2.46 15.65 6.39
N LYS A 223 3.67 15.50 6.90
CA LYS A 223 4.10 14.26 7.57
C LYS A 223 3.58 14.24 8.99
N TRP A 224 3.06 13.11 9.42
CA TRP A 224 2.72 12.88 10.82
C TRP A 224 4.00 12.55 11.61
N GLN A 225 4.42 13.48 12.49
CA GLN A 225 5.63 13.35 13.29
C GLN A 225 5.37 13.85 14.71
N ASN A 226 5.74 13.04 15.71
CA ASN A 226 5.58 13.40 17.12
C ASN A 226 4.16 13.88 17.48
N GLU A 227 3.15 13.22 16.91
CA GLU A 227 1.72 13.56 17.05
C GLU A 227 1.33 14.93 16.49
N GLN A 228 2.04 15.41 15.48
CA GLN A 228 1.70 16.64 14.79
C GLN A 228 1.93 16.49 13.28
N PHE A 229 1.10 17.18 12.49
CA PHE A 229 1.34 17.37 11.09
C PHE A 229 2.41 18.44 10.89
N VAL A 230 3.51 18.04 10.24
CA VAL A 230 4.61 18.92 9.90
C VAL A 230 4.69 19.04 8.38
N ARG A 231 4.54 20.26 7.86
CA ARG A 231 4.60 20.52 6.42
C ARG A 231 6.01 20.26 5.90
N LEU A 232 6.08 19.52 4.80
CA LEU A 232 7.27 19.43 3.99
C LEU A 232 7.41 20.67 3.10
N ASN A 233 8.58 21.32 3.17
CA ASN A 233 8.81 22.64 2.58
C ASN A 233 10.14 22.71 1.81
N GLU A 234 10.74 21.58 1.45
CA GLU A 234 11.99 21.56 0.70
C GLU A 234 11.80 21.91 -0.78
N TYR A 235 10.62 21.64 -1.33
CA TYR A 235 10.27 21.91 -2.71
C TYR A 235 8.75 22.17 -2.89
N PRO A 236 8.34 23.09 -3.78
CA PRO A 236 9.17 23.98 -4.58
C PRO A 236 9.68 25.19 -3.81
N THR A 237 10.80 25.75 -4.29
CA THR A 237 11.26 27.10 -3.92
C THR A 237 10.75 28.14 -4.93
N GLN A 238 10.79 29.44 -4.59
CA GLN A 238 10.30 30.52 -5.43
C GLN A 238 10.89 30.54 -6.86
N ASN A 239 12.16 30.15 -7.02
CA ASN A 239 12.89 30.17 -8.30
C ASN A 239 13.42 28.78 -8.64
N SER A 240 12.55 27.78 -8.62
CA SER A 240 12.94 26.39 -8.85
C SER A 240 13.31 26.13 -10.31
N THR A 241 14.42 25.42 -10.54
CA THR A 241 14.89 25.02 -11.87
C THR A 241 14.76 23.51 -12.07
N HIS A 242 14.74 23.04 -13.33
CA HIS A 242 14.77 21.61 -13.66
C HIS A 242 15.96 20.88 -13.02
N GLN A 243 17.11 21.55 -12.93
CA GLN A 243 18.29 21.00 -12.22
C GLN A 243 18.03 20.83 -10.73
N GLN A 244 17.42 21.81 -10.05
CA GLN A 244 17.10 21.69 -8.62
C GLN A 244 16.04 20.61 -8.37
N LEU A 245 15.02 20.54 -9.23
CA LEU A 245 13.99 19.51 -9.23
C LEU A 245 14.61 18.10 -9.24
N VAL A 246 15.36 17.77 -10.31
CA VAL A 246 15.86 16.40 -10.51
C VAL A 246 16.95 16.06 -9.47
N LYS A 247 17.77 17.03 -9.07
CA LYS A 247 18.76 16.84 -8.00
C LYS A 247 18.09 16.59 -6.64
N GLY A 248 17.03 17.34 -6.32
CA GLY A 248 16.25 17.19 -5.09
C GLY A 248 15.54 15.84 -5.04
N PHE A 249 14.86 15.46 -6.12
CA PHE A 249 14.23 14.15 -6.26
C PHE A 249 15.23 13.01 -6.12
N THR A 250 16.40 13.11 -6.76
CA THR A 250 17.48 12.12 -6.62
C THR A 250 17.97 11.99 -5.18
N ALA A 251 18.05 13.10 -4.44
CA ALA A 251 18.41 13.07 -3.02
C ALA A 251 17.33 12.37 -2.17
N ALA A 252 16.05 12.61 -2.46
CA ALA A 252 14.94 11.95 -1.79
C ALA A 252 14.91 10.43 -2.07
N LEU A 253 15.19 10.01 -3.33
CA LEU A 253 15.34 8.60 -3.70
C LEU A 253 16.47 7.92 -2.90
N ASN A 254 17.63 8.56 -2.78
CA ASN A 254 18.74 8.03 -1.99
C ASN A 254 18.42 7.91 -0.49
N ALA A 255 17.56 8.79 0.02
CA ALA A 255 17.07 8.73 1.40
C ALA A 255 15.96 7.69 1.60
N ALA A 256 15.44 7.09 0.52
CA ALA A 256 14.24 6.26 0.52
C ALA A 256 13.04 6.93 1.22
N ASP A 257 12.94 8.26 1.13
CA ASP A 257 11.85 9.03 1.75
C ASP A 257 10.72 9.23 0.73
N VAL A 258 9.72 8.35 0.80
CA VAL A 258 8.56 8.30 -0.09
C VAL A 258 7.83 9.65 -0.14
N ASP A 259 7.46 10.20 1.01
CA ASP A 259 6.68 11.46 1.06
C ASP A 259 7.50 12.63 0.51
N ARG A 260 8.80 12.65 0.77
CA ARG A 260 9.69 13.68 0.22
C ARG A 260 9.84 13.55 -1.29
N CYS A 261 9.85 12.34 -1.86
CA CYS A 261 9.86 12.14 -3.30
C CYS A 261 8.62 12.77 -3.96
N MET A 262 7.46 12.65 -3.31
CA MET A 262 6.19 13.17 -3.84
C MET A 262 6.16 14.70 -4.02
N GLN A 263 6.95 15.47 -3.25
CA GLN A 263 7.05 16.94 -3.43
C GLN A 263 7.51 17.35 -4.83
N TYR A 264 8.29 16.49 -5.49
CA TYR A 264 8.90 16.79 -6.78
C TYR A 264 8.04 16.36 -7.97
N ILE A 265 6.86 15.81 -7.73
CA ILE A 265 5.96 15.28 -8.76
C ILE A 265 4.80 16.26 -8.93
N LEU A 266 4.32 16.42 -10.17
CA LEU A 266 3.24 17.34 -10.49
C LEU A 266 2.00 17.07 -9.61
N PRO A 267 1.43 18.08 -8.92
CA PRO A 267 0.33 17.87 -7.98
C PRO A 267 -0.87 17.11 -8.55
N SER A 268 -1.38 17.53 -9.71
CA SER A 268 -2.47 16.82 -10.41
C SER A 268 -2.11 15.38 -10.75
N TYR A 269 -0.87 15.13 -11.17
CA TYR A 269 -0.37 13.79 -11.46
C TYR A 269 -0.31 12.91 -10.21
N VAL A 270 0.08 13.46 -9.06
CA VAL A 270 0.02 12.77 -7.76
C VAL A 270 -1.43 12.45 -7.40
N SER A 271 -2.34 13.40 -7.52
CA SER A 271 -3.76 13.23 -7.20
C SER A 271 -4.38 12.12 -8.06
N GLU A 272 -4.25 12.20 -9.38
CA GLU A 272 -4.90 11.28 -10.30
C GLU A 272 -4.24 9.89 -10.32
N GLN A 273 -2.92 9.84 -10.46
CA GLN A 273 -2.22 8.56 -10.63
C GLN A 273 -1.95 7.91 -9.28
N CYS A 274 -1.27 8.62 -8.37
CA CYS A 274 -0.84 8.01 -7.12
C CYS A 274 -2.02 7.78 -6.16
N MET A 275 -2.84 8.80 -5.92
CA MET A 275 -3.97 8.68 -4.98
C MET A 275 -5.15 7.94 -5.61
N GLY A 276 -5.43 8.17 -6.90
CA GLY A 276 -6.47 7.47 -7.65
C GLY A 276 -6.07 6.05 -8.07
N ILE A 277 -5.25 5.92 -9.12
CA ILE A 277 -4.96 4.61 -9.76
C ILE A 277 -4.18 3.65 -8.84
N PHE A 278 -3.17 4.14 -8.14
CA PHE A 278 -2.39 3.34 -7.18
C PHE A 278 -3.05 3.27 -5.80
N GLU A 279 -4.25 3.84 -5.63
CA GLU A 279 -5.02 3.86 -4.38
C GLU A 279 -4.21 4.32 -3.16
N GLY A 280 -3.30 5.29 -3.36
CA GLY A 280 -2.43 5.84 -2.33
C GLY A 280 -1.20 4.98 -2.01
N ASP A 281 -0.89 3.94 -2.79
CA ASP A 281 0.36 3.19 -2.70
C ASP A 281 1.54 3.98 -3.30
N LYS A 282 1.98 4.98 -2.55
CA LYS A 282 3.03 5.92 -2.94
C LYS A 282 4.35 5.25 -3.29
N GLU A 283 4.76 4.21 -2.57
CA GLU A 283 6.05 3.54 -2.84
C GLU A 283 5.99 2.75 -4.15
N GLN A 284 4.89 2.02 -4.40
CA GLN A 284 4.71 1.32 -5.66
C GLN A 284 4.63 2.30 -6.83
N PHE A 285 3.87 3.39 -6.69
CA PHE A 285 3.80 4.46 -7.69
C PHE A 285 5.18 5.03 -8.02
N LEU A 286 5.99 5.34 -7.01
CA LEU A 286 7.35 5.86 -7.21
C LEU A 286 8.27 4.85 -7.89
N CYS A 287 8.16 3.57 -7.53
CA CYS A 287 8.94 2.50 -8.17
C CYS A 287 8.58 2.37 -9.65
N ASP A 288 7.32 2.56 -10.02
CA ASP A 288 6.85 2.51 -11.40
C ASP A 288 7.23 3.78 -12.17
N LEU A 289 7.17 4.94 -11.52
CA LEU A 289 7.61 6.22 -12.09
C LEU A 289 9.08 6.23 -12.47
N ILE A 290 9.92 5.56 -11.67
CA ILE A 290 11.36 5.46 -11.92
C ILE A 290 11.74 4.16 -12.61
N ALA A 291 10.79 3.43 -13.20
CA ALA A 291 11.11 2.26 -13.99
C ALA A 291 11.93 2.63 -15.23
N GLY A 292 12.67 1.66 -15.75
CA GLY A 292 13.46 1.81 -16.97
C GLY A 292 13.77 0.46 -17.61
N GLU A 293 14.81 0.43 -18.43
CA GLU A 293 15.27 -0.78 -19.12
C GLU A 293 16.79 -0.95 -18.96
N ASP A 294 17.23 -2.19 -18.84
CA ASP A 294 18.64 -2.59 -18.99
C ASP A 294 18.78 -3.69 -20.08
N GLU A 295 19.96 -4.28 -20.22
CA GLU A 295 20.23 -5.34 -21.20
C GLU A 295 19.33 -6.59 -21.04
N GLN A 296 18.70 -6.77 -19.88
CA GLN A 296 17.81 -7.90 -19.56
C GLN A 296 16.32 -7.52 -19.70
N GLY A 297 16.03 -6.29 -20.13
CA GLY A 297 14.69 -5.76 -20.35
C GLY A 297 14.22 -4.83 -19.22
N PHE A 298 12.90 -4.76 -19.04
CA PHE A 298 12.27 -3.88 -18.07
C PHE A 298 12.79 -4.11 -16.63
N ILE A 299 13.06 -3.01 -15.93
CA ILE A 299 13.59 -3.02 -14.58
C ILE A 299 13.00 -1.88 -13.74
N LYS A 300 12.65 -2.20 -12.49
CA LYS A 300 12.29 -1.24 -11.45
C LYS A 300 12.67 -1.80 -10.07
N PRO A 301 12.91 -0.97 -9.04
CA PRO A 301 13.00 -1.47 -7.68
C PRO A 301 11.65 -2.01 -7.22
N SER A 302 11.64 -2.92 -6.25
CA SER A 302 10.38 -3.35 -5.60
C SER A 302 9.98 -2.40 -4.47
N LYS A 303 10.94 -1.66 -3.93
CA LYS A 303 10.77 -0.61 -2.90
C LYS A 303 11.95 0.36 -2.98
N LEU A 304 11.80 1.59 -2.51
CA LEU A 304 12.86 2.60 -2.60
C LEU A 304 14.13 2.17 -1.86
N SER A 305 13.98 1.41 -0.78
CA SER A 305 15.12 0.87 -0.02
C SER A 305 15.95 -0.16 -0.79
N ASP A 306 15.52 -0.64 -1.96
CA ASP A 306 16.34 -1.49 -2.85
C ASP A 306 17.35 -0.70 -3.68
N ILE A 307 17.17 0.63 -3.76
CA ILE A 307 18.12 1.53 -4.40
C ILE A 307 19.37 1.59 -3.53
N LYS A 308 20.51 1.19 -4.10
CA LYS A 308 21.82 1.36 -3.48
C LYS A 308 22.29 2.80 -3.63
N LYS A 309 22.08 3.37 -4.82
CA LYS A 309 22.45 4.75 -5.13
C LYS A 309 21.67 5.26 -6.35
N ALA A 310 21.16 6.48 -6.27
CA ALA A 310 20.68 7.25 -7.40
C ALA A 310 21.64 8.42 -7.67
N THR A 311 22.00 8.65 -8.94
CA THR A 311 22.96 9.69 -9.33
C THR A 311 22.38 10.57 -10.43
N TYR A 312 22.21 11.85 -10.14
CA TYR A 312 21.80 12.87 -11.10
C TYR A 312 22.97 13.23 -12.03
N ARG A 313 22.71 13.30 -13.33
CA ARG A 313 23.62 13.86 -14.34
C ARG A 313 22.85 14.78 -15.29
N TYR A 314 23.58 15.74 -15.84
CA TYR A 314 23.09 16.62 -16.89
C TYR A 314 24.05 16.51 -18.07
N THR A 315 23.52 16.09 -19.23
CA THR A 315 24.33 15.91 -20.45
C THR A 315 23.85 16.93 -21.49
N PRO A 316 24.66 17.97 -21.79
CA PRO A 316 24.27 18.99 -22.76
C PRO A 316 24.60 18.65 -24.24
N ASP A 317 25.38 17.61 -24.51
CA ASP A 317 26.16 17.51 -25.76
C ASP A 317 25.57 16.63 -26.89
N ASP A 318 24.40 16.00 -26.73
CA ASP A 318 23.85 15.05 -27.72
C ASP A 318 22.66 15.61 -28.53
N GLY A 319 22.55 16.93 -28.66
CA GLY A 319 21.45 17.58 -29.38
C GLY A 319 20.12 17.65 -28.61
N PHE A 320 20.07 17.06 -27.41
CA PHE A 320 19.03 17.25 -26.40
C PHE A 320 19.69 17.42 -25.03
N ALA A 321 19.41 18.54 -24.34
CA ALA A 321 19.83 18.75 -22.97
C ALA A 321 18.96 17.88 -22.04
N ASN A 322 19.47 16.72 -21.63
CA ASN A 322 18.68 15.76 -20.85
C ASN A 322 19.15 15.69 -19.40
N HIS A 323 18.23 15.94 -18.48
CA HIS A 323 18.37 15.58 -17.08
C HIS A 323 18.17 14.07 -16.96
N ILE A 324 19.14 13.35 -16.38
CA ILE A 324 19.06 11.89 -16.23
C ILE A 324 19.36 11.47 -14.80
N ILE A 325 18.77 10.35 -14.38
CA ILE A 325 19.04 9.71 -13.08
C ILE A 325 19.55 8.31 -13.36
N LEU A 326 20.80 8.03 -12.96
CA LEU A 326 21.35 6.68 -12.97
C LEU A 326 20.99 5.99 -11.66
N ILE A 327 20.26 4.88 -11.72
CA ILE A 327 19.88 4.07 -10.57
C ILE A 327 20.75 2.82 -10.51
N GLU A 328 21.39 2.61 -9.37
CA GLU A 328 22.09 1.38 -9.00
C GLU A 328 21.28 0.66 -7.92
N LEU A 329 20.90 -0.59 -8.19
CA LEU A 329 20.16 -1.43 -7.25
C LEU A 329 21.11 -2.28 -6.40
N LYS A 330 20.66 -2.67 -5.20
CA LYS A 330 21.43 -3.53 -4.29
C LYS A 330 21.77 -4.91 -4.85
N ASN A 331 21.02 -5.39 -5.84
CA ASN A 331 21.28 -6.65 -6.54
C ASN A 331 22.39 -6.54 -7.61
N GLY A 332 23.01 -5.36 -7.78
CA GLY A 332 24.11 -5.12 -8.71
C GLY A 332 23.67 -4.68 -10.11
N ARG A 333 22.37 -4.67 -10.43
CA ARG A 333 21.84 -4.12 -11.68
C ARG A 333 21.80 -2.59 -11.64
N SER A 334 21.91 -1.95 -12.80
CA SER A 334 21.80 -0.51 -12.94
C SER A 334 21.15 -0.13 -14.26
N TYR A 335 20.51 1.04 -14.28
CA TYR A 335 19.78 1.53 -15.45
C TYR A 335 19.62 3.06 -15.37
N THR A 336 19.25 3.68 -16.49
CA THR A 336 19.07 5.13 -16.60
C THR A 336 17.59 5.47 -16.69
N VAL A 337 17.16 6.44 -15.89
CA VAL A 337 15.83 7.05 -15.94
C VAL A 337 15.94 8.42 -16.61
N TYR A 338 15.03 8.65 -17.56
CA TYR A 338 14.85 9.93 -18.24
C TYR A 338 13.52 10.53 -17.76
N PRO A 339 13.52 11.36 -16.70
CA PRO A 339 12.28 11.92 -16.16
C PRO A 339 11.61 12.81 -17.20
N SER A 340 10.29 12.67 -17.35
CA SER A 340 9.47 13.66 -18.04
C SER A 340 9.32 14.88 -17.13
N LEU A 341 9.46 16.07 -17.70
CA LEU A 341 9.47 17.32 -16.94
C LEU A 341 8.44 18.28 -17.52
N GLU A 342 7.67 18.93 -16.65
CA GLU A 342 6.69 19.94 -17.01
C GLU A 342 6.84 21.18 -16.13
N THR A 343 6.70 22.37 -16.68
CA THR A 343 6.70 23.62 -15.88
C THR A 343 5.27 24.12 -15.74
N VAL A 344 4.81 24.23 -14.49
CA VAL A 344 3.54 24.87 -14.16
C VAL A 344 3.79 26.33 -13.83
N GLU A 345 3.08 27.22 -14.52
CA GLU A 345 3.10 28.65 -14.26
C GLU A 345 1.84 29.08 -13.50
N ILE A 346 2.03 29.77 -12.39
CA ILE A 346 0.97 30.48 -11.68
C ILE A 346 1.03 31.93 -12.11
N LEU A 347 -0.02 32.39 -12.77
CA LEU A 347 -0.13 33.74 -13.33
C LEU A 347 -0.91 34.65 -12.39
N ASN A 348 -0.58 35.93 -12.41
CA ASN A 348 -1.38 36.97 -11.78
C ASN A 348 -2.68 37.15 -12.57
N GLY A 349 -3.82 36.98 -11.92
CA GLY A 349 -5.13 37.08 -12.57
C GLY A 349 -5.46 38.47 -13.15
N GLU A 350 -4.84 39.54 -12.66
CA GLU A 350 -5.08 40.91 -13.14
C GLU A 350 -4.12 41.29 -14.28
N THR A 351 -2.84 40.96 -14.15
CA THR A 351 -1.80 41.39 -15.12
C THR A 351 -1.44 40.31 -16.15
N GLY A 352 -1.75 39.05 -15.88
CA GLY A 352 -1.32 37.89 -16.67
C GLY A 352 0.16 37.56 -16.52
N GLU A 353 0.91 38.27 -15.67
CA GLU A 353 2.34 38.05 -15.45
C GLU A 353 2.57 36.79 -14.60
N SER A 354 3.61 36.01 -14.93
CA SER A 354 3.99 34.84 -14.13
C SER A 354 4.48 35.25 -12.74
N ILE A 355 3.77 34.80 -11.71
CA ILE A 355 4.13 34.95 -10.29
C ILE A 355 5.16 33.88 -9.91
N ARG A 356 4.94 32.64 -10.36
CA ARG A 356 5.83 31.50 -10.07
C ARG A 356 5.79 30.51 -11.22
N ALA A 357 6.96 30.12 -11.71
CA ALA A 357 7.14 29.00 -12.62
C ALA A 357 7.82 27.87 -11.87
N THR A 358 7.17 26.70 -11.78
CA THR A 358 7.66 25.56 -11.02
C THR A 358 7.77 24.33 -11.91
N PRO A 359 8.97 23.78 -12.12
CA PRO A 359 9.13 22.54 -12.82
C PRO A 359 8.72 21.36 -11.94
N TYR A 360 8.12 20.33 -12.50
CA TYR A 360 7.75 19.11 -11.81
C TYR A 360 8.14 17.89 -12.65
N ILE A 361 8.36 16.77 -11.96
CA ILE A 361 8.43 15.47 -12.62
C ILE A 361 7.02 15.06 -12.97
N THR A 362 6.83 14.70 -14.23
CA THR A 362 5.67 13.96 -14.71
C THR A 362 6.16 12.58 -15.15
N GLY A 363 5.23 11.70 -15.51
CA GLY A 363 5.57 10.34 -15.90
C GLY A 363 4.63 9.76 -16.92
N GLY A 364 5.10 8.70 -17.59
CA GLY A 364 4.27 7.75 -18.32
C GLY A 364 4.04 6.50 -17.46
N VAL A 365 3.64 6.67 -16.20
CA VAL A 365 3.12 5.54 -15.41
C VAL A 365 1.77 5.19 -16.01
N GLY A 366 1.70 4.09 -16.76
CA GLY A 366 0.55 3.68 -17.56
C GLY A 366 0.95 2.97 -18.83
#